data_AF-A0A2A2WFR4-F1
#
_entry.id   AF-A0A2A2WFR4-F1
#
_cell.length_a   1.000
_cell.length_b   1.000
_cell.length_c   1.000
_cell.angle_alpha   90.00
_cell.angle_beta   90.00
_cell.angle_gamma   90.00
#
_symmetry.space_group_name_H-M   'P 1'
#
loop_
_entity.id
_entity.type
_entity.pdbx_description
1 polymer ?
#
loop_
_entity_poly.entity_id
_entity_poly.type
_entity_poly.pdbx_seq_one_letter_code
_entity_poly.pdbx_strand_id
1 'polypeptide(L)'
;MTFSDESYNLRIELDTKGCELSADEIEDMELDLHTLRNLVADFPVSDLHITVVHHQKARDYHVKTSLGLSGKMLFTGERHHKVHPAFESCIRKLTKKVRAYKRQMRVGEEAEKLAAGTRHDVAPLGEINVESIVQAVGDDDYQQFRREMDVFESSLASRISHWIERYPEIGSRLEHPFQVSDIVEEVFLNAFDCFAERSHDIPPGQWLESLIDPSVQALLQSPDEEYERIQFAKMAMMD
;
A
#
# COMPACT_ATOMS: atom_id res chain seq x y z
N MET A 1 11.04 17.92 -16.48
CA MET A 1 9.95 18.62 -15.77
C MET A 1 9.51 17.66 -14.69
N THR A 2 9.58 18.04 -13.40
CA THR A 2 9.24 17.14 -12.30
C THR A 2 7.82 17.47 -11.87
N PHE A 3 6.88 16.55 -12.11
CA PHE A 3 5.50 16.68 -11.66
C PHE A 3 5.36 15.86 -10.38
N SER A 4 5.39 16.52 -9.22
CA SER A 4 5.05 15.90 -7.94
C SER A 4 3.64 16.35 -7.54
N ASP A 5 2.62 15.69 -8.09
CA ASP A 5 1.30 15.75 -7.49
C ASP A 5 1.29 14.74 -6.32
N GLU A 6 1.51 15.25 -5.11
CA GLU A 6 1.61 14.45 -3.88
C GLU A 6 0.25 13.88 -3.43
N SER A 7 -0.86 14.29 -4.06
CA SER A 7 -2.19 13.79 -3.73
C SER A 7 -2.45 12.35 -4.18
N TYR A 8 -1.54 11.75 -4.94
CA TYR A 8 -1.65 10.37 -5.41
C TYR A 8 -0.39 9.56 -5.03
N ASN A 9 -0.59 8.33 -4.54
CA ASN A 9 0.48 7.35 -4.24
C ASN A 9 1.41 7.05 -5.44
N LEU A 10 1.04 7.45 -6.67
CA LEU A 10 1.82 7.26 -7.90
C LEU A 10 2.65 8.51 -8.23
N ARG A 11 3.95 8.48 -7.89
CA ARG A 11 4.90 9.51 -8.32
C ARG A 11 5.29 9.31 -9.77
N ILE A 12 5.25 10.37 -10.58
CA ILE A 12 5.51 10.30 -12.02
C ILE A 12 6.76 11.12 -12.35
N GLU A 13 7.71 10.52 -13.05
CA GLU A 13 8.87 11.21 -13.60
C GLU A 13 8.89 11.03 -15.12
N LEU A 14 8.89 12.15 -15.85
CA LEU A 14 8.88 12.18 -17.31
C LEU A 14 10.19 12.77 -17.85
N ASP A 15 10.90 11.96 -18.63
CA ASP A 15 12.14 12.32 -19.32
C ASP A 15 11.96 12.24 -20.84
N THR A 16 12.39 13.28 -21.57
CA THR A 16 12.24 13.41 -23.02
C THR A 16 13.60 13.58 -23.69
N LYS A 17 13.90 12.79 -24.73
CA LYS A 17 15.18 12.82 -25.46
C LYS A 17 14.96 13.01 -26.94
N GLY A 18 15.44 14.15 -27.47
CA GLY A 18 15.37 14.47 -28.89
C GLY A 18 13.98 14.93 -29.36
N CYS A 19 13.09 15.27 -28.43
CA CYS A 19 11.80 15.89 -28.68
C CYS A 19 11.38 16.74 -27.47
N GLU A 20 10.42 17.61 -27.70
CA GLU A 20 9.62 18.30 -26.69
C GLU A 20 8.17 17.87 -26.89
N LEU A 21 7.43 17.70 -25.80
CA LEU A 21 6.00 17.34 -25.85
C LEU A 21 5.16 18.61 -25.70
N SER A 22 4.05 18.70 -26.42
CA SER A 22 3.10 19.80 -26.23
C SER A 22 2.35 19.65 -24.89
N ALA A 23 1.73 20.74 -24.44
CA ALA A 23 0.86 20.70 -23.25
C ALA A 23 -0.30 19.70 -23.44
N ASP A 24 -0.96 19.74 -24.60
CA ASP A 24 -2.04 18.82 -24.94
C ASP A 24 -1.59 17.35 -24.92
N GLU A 25 -0.38 17.04 -25.41
CA GLU A 25 0.17 15.68 -25.36
C GLU A 25 0.43 15.22 -23.92
N ILE A 26 0.86 16.13 -23.03
CA ILE A 26 1.06 15.82 -21.61
C ILE A 26 -0.29 15.58 -20.94
N GLU A 27 -1.29 16.42 -21.20
CA GLU A 27 -2.64 16.26 -20.64
C GLU A 27 -3.28 14.94 -21.07
N ASP A 28 -3.18 14.57 -22.35
CA ASP A 28 -3.64 13.28 -22.86
C ASP A 28 -2.94 12.10 -22.15
N MET A 29 -1.61 12.20 -21.98
CA MET A 29 -0.83 11.19 -21.27
C MET A 29 -1.23 11.07 -19.79
N GLU A 30 -1.56 12.17 -19.13
CA GLU A 30 -2.02 12.17 -17.74
C GLU A 30 -3.39 11.50 -17.59
N LEU A 31 -4.32 11.77 -18.52
CA LEU A 31 -5.65 11.16 -18.53
C LEU A 31 -5.57 9.62 -18.61
N ASP A 32 -4.68 9.11 -19.46
CA ASP A 32 -4.43 7.69 -19.66
C ASP A 32 -3.88 6.98 -18.40
N LEU A 33 -3.30 7.72 -17.45
CA LEU A 33 -2.78 7.16 -16.20
C LEU A 33 -3.86 6.86 -15.17
N HIS A 34 -5.10 7.32 -15.33
CA HIS A 34 -6.16 7.15 -14.33
C HIS A 34 -6.37 5.69 -13.93
N THR A 35 -6.43 4.77 -14.90
CA THR A 35 -6.58 3.33 -14.61
C THR A 35 -5.39 2.76 -13.85
N LEU A 36 -4.18 3.23 -14.16
CA LEU A 36 -2.97 2.76 -13.48
C LEU A 36 -2.93 3.28 -12.05
N ARG A 37 -3.25 4.57 -11.82
CA ARG A 37 -3.34 5.20 -10.49
C ARG A 37 -4.24 4.40 -9.56
N ASN A 38 -5.46 4.10 -9.99
CA ASN A 38 -6.41 3.30 -9.19
C ASN A 38 -5.87 1.88 -8.90
N LEU A 39 -5.15 1.29 -9.85
CA LEU A 39 -4.63 -0.06 -9.68
C LEU A 39 -3.44 -0.13 -8.72
N VAL A 40 -2.65 0.94 -8.64
CA VAL A 40 -1.47 1.02 -7.78
C VAL A 40 -1.75 1.73 -6.45
N ALA A 41 -2.97 2.21 -6.22
CA ALA A 41 -3.35 2.94 -5.01
C ALA A 41 -3.02 2.17 -3.72
N ASP A 42 -3.27 0.86 -3.70
CA ASP A 42 -2.99 0.01 -2.52
C ASP A 42 -1.49 -0.29 -2.32
N PHE A 43 -0.58 0.21 -3.16
CA PHE A 43 0.85 0.02 -2.94
C PHE A 43 1.42 1.19 -2.13
N PRO A 44 2.23 0.92 -1.08
CA PRO A 44 2.83 1.98 -0.26
C PRO A 44 3.83 2.82 -1.04
N VAL A 45 4.41 2.22 -2.08
CA VAL A 45 5.37 2.84 -2.97
C VAL A 45 4.98 2.53 -4.40
N SER A 46 4.70 3.57 -5.18
CA SER A 46 4.59 3.44 -6.63
C SER A 46 5.27 4.59 -7.38
N ASP A 47 6.36 4.25 -8.07
CA ASP A 47 7.22 5.20 -8.78
C ASP A 47 7.21 4.88 -10.28
N LEU A 48 6.60 5.73 -11.10
CA LEU A 48 6.52 5.57 -12.55
C LEU A 48 7.50 6.50 -13.26
N HIS A 49 8.56 5.93 -13.82
CA HIS A 49 9.47 6.62 -14.72
C HIS A 49 9.06 6.38 -16.18
N ILE A 50 8.87 7.45 -16.94
CA ILE A 50 8.51 7.45 -18.35
C ILE A 50 9.66 8.11 -19.11
N THR A 51 10.23 7.41 -20.10
CA THR A 51 11.22 7.97 -21.02
C THR A 51 10.69 7.96 -22.43
N VAL A 52 10.58 9.13 -23.06
CA VAL A 52 10.21 9.30 -24.46
C VAL A 52 11.46 9.64 -25.27
N VAL A 53 11.77 8.84 -26.29
CA VAL A 53 12.91 9.07 -27.18
C VAL A 53 12.41 9.21 -28.61
N HIS A 54 12.72 10.33 -29.27
CA HIS A 54 12.41 10.52 -30.68
C HIS A 54 13.63 10.18 -31.56
N HIS A 55 13.45 9.25 -32.49
CA HIS A 55 14.50 8.81 -33.41
C HIS A 55 14.36 9.50 -34.77
N GLN A 56 15.01 10.65 -34.94
CA GLN A 56 14.92 11.49 -36.16
C GLN A 56 15.11 10.72 -37.48
N LYS A 57 16.01 9.72 -37.52
CA LYS A 57 16.28 8.92 -38.73
C LYS A 57 15.13 7.99 -39.10
N ALA A 58 14.50 7.36 -38.11
CA ALA A 58 13.39 6.43 -38.30
C ALA A 58 12.04 7.16 -38.35
N ARG A 59 12.01 8.43 -37.92
CA ARG A 59 10.79 9.25 -37.76
C ARG A 59 9.75 8.55 -36.88
N ASP A 60 10.23 7.90 -35.82
CA ASP A 60 9.40 7.25 -34.82
C ASP A 60 9.80 7.66 -33.40
N TYR A 61 8.90 7.37 -32.47
CA TYR A 61 9.06 7.57 -31.05
C TYR A 61 9.18 6.21 -30.38
N HIS A 62 10.02 6.13 -29.35
CA HIS A 62 10.16 4.98 -28.48
C HIS A 62 9.85 5.43 -27.05
N VAL A 63 8.75 4.93 -26.51
CA VAL A 63 8.36 5.18 -25.12
C VAL A 63 8.77 3.98 -24.28
N LYS A 64 9.44 4.22 -23.17
CA LYS A 64 9.79 3.21 -22.16
C LYS A 64 9.16 3.61 -20.84
N THR A 65 8.61 2.66 -20.12
CA THR A 65 8.09 2.86 -18.77
C THR A 65 8.73 1.88 -17.80
N SER A 66 9.02 2.37 -16.60
CA SER A 66 9.51 1.60 -15.46
C SER A 66 8.67 1.97 -14.25
N LEU A 67 7.94 1.00 -13.70
CA LEU A 67 7.15 1.17 -12.48
C LEU A 67 7.82 0.41 -11.33
N GLY A 68 8.37 1.15 -10.37
CA GLY A 68 8.79 0.61 -9.09
C GLY A 68 7.56 0.38 -8.21
N LEU A 69 7.38 -0.84 -7.75
CA LEU A 69 6.43 -1.24 -6.70
C LEU A 69 7.22 -1.89 -5.55
N SER A 70 6.59 -2.01 -4.39
CA SER A 70 7.16 -2.72 -3.23
C SER A 70 7.70 -4.09 -3.62
N GLY A 71 9.02 -4.26 -3.49
CA GLY A 71 9.74 -5.48 -3.85
C GLY A 71 9.86 -5.84 -5.34
N LYS A 72 9.33 -5.04 -6.30
CA LYS A 72 9.41 -5.39 -7.74
C LYS A 72 9.38 -4.20 -8.68
N MET A 73 10.27 -4.23 -9.68
CA MET A 73 10.26 -3.27 -10.79
C MET A 73 9.64 -3.88 -12.06
N LEU A 74 8.67 -3.19 -12.65
CA LEU A 74 7.95 -3.60 -13.86
C LEU A 74 8.28 -2.70 -15.05
N PHE A 75 8.78 -3.27 -16.15
CA PHE A 75 9.20 -2.51 -17.33
C PHE A 75 8.33 -2.77 -18.55
N THR A 76 8.06 -1.75 -19.37
CA THR A 76 7.51 -1.92 -20.72
C THR A 76 8.14 -0.94 -21.70
N GLY A 77 8.00 -1.23 -23.00
CA GLY A 77 8.44 -0.33 -24.06
C GLY A 77 7.64 -0.57 -25.34
N GLU A 78 7.46 0.51 -26.11
CA GLU A 78 6.73 0.49 -27.38
C GLU A 78 7.27 1.54 -28.34
N ARG A 79 7.21 1.23 -29.65
CA ARG A 79 7.56 2.17 -30.71
C ARG A 79 6.34 2.52 -31.56
N HIS A 80 6.26 3.79 -31.95
CA HIS A 80 5.19 4.26 -32.82
C HIS A 80 5.57 5.56 -33.51
N HIS A 81 4.94 5.87 -34.66
CA HIS A 81 5.19 7.12 -35.41
C HIS A 81 4.66 8.38 -34.72
N LYS A 82 3.89 8.21 -33.64
CA LYS A 82 3.37 9.26 -32.75
C LYS A 82 3.65 8.84 -31.31
N VAL A 83 3.95 9.79 -30.42
CA VAL A 83 4.25 9.52 -29.01
C VAL A 83 3.07 8.89 -28.26
N HIS A 84 1.86 9.48 -28.38
CA HIS A 84 0.72 9.10 -27.56
C HIS A 84 0.30 7.62 -27.72
N PRO A 85 0.17 7.05 -28.95
CA PRO A 85 -0.20 5.63 -29.09
C PRO A 85 0.88 4.65 -28.58
N ALA A 86 2.17 5.03 -28.62
CA ALA A 86 3.22 4.23 -28.00
C ALA A 86 3.08 4.26 -26.47
N PHE A 87 2.80 5.43 -25.90
CA PHE A 87 2.56 5.59 -24.47
C PHE A 87 1.35 4.79 -23.99
N GLU A 88 0.19 4.95 -24.63
CA GLU A 88 -1.05 4.21 -24.30
C GLU A 88 -0.79 2.69 -24.29
N SER A 89 -0.07 2.20 -25.30
CA SER A 89 0.29 0.78 -25.40
C SER A 89 1.20 0.31 -24.26
N CYS A 90 2.15 1.14 -23.83
CA CYS A 90 2.98 0.90 -22.65
C CYS A 90 2.13 0.84 -21.37
N ILE A 91 1.25 1.81 -21.13
CA ILE A 91 0.39 1.85 -19.94
C ILE A 91 -0.56 0.65 -19.89
N ARG A 92 -1.14 0.24 -21.03
CA ARG A 92 -1.96 -0.97 -21.12
C ARG A 92 -1.18 -2.24 -20.79
N LYS A 93 0.06 -2.38 -21.29
CA LYS A 93 0.94 -3.51 -20.96
C LYS A 93 1.31 -3.49 -19.47
N LEU A 94 1.60 -2.31 -18.93
CA LEU A 94 1.99 -2.12 -17.54
C LEU A 94 0.84 -2.47 -16.59
N THR A 95 -0.37 -2.00 -16.88
CA THR A 95 -1.61 -2.35 -16.15
C THR A 95 -1.81 -3.86 -16.09
N LYS A 96 -1.60 -4.59 -17.20
CA LYS A 96 -1.67 -6.06 -17.21
C LYS A 96 -0.62 -6.70 -16.30
N LYS A 97 0.60 -6.16 -16.28
CA LYS A 97 1.69 -6.64 -15.40
C LYS A 97 1.39 -6.37 -13.93
N VAL A 98 0.86 -5.20 -13.58
CA VAL A 98 0.47 -4.89 -12.20
C VAL A 98 -0.65 -5.83 -11.74
N ARG A 99 -1.68 -6.09 -12.56
CA ARG A 99 -2.72 -7.09 -12.22
C ARG A 99 -2.15 -8.50 -12.04
N ALA A 100 -1.21 -8.90 -12.90
CA ALA A 100 -0.52 -10.18 -12.75
C ALA A 100 0.30 -10.22 -11.45
N TYR A 101 0.96 -9.13 -11.10
CA TYR A 101 1.73 -9.01 -9.87
C TYR A 101 0.85 -9.08 -8.61
N LYS A 102 -0.24 -8.30 -8.54
CA LYS A 102 -1.22 -8.38 -7.44
C LYS A 102 -1.76 -9.81 -7.26
N ARG A 103 -2.06 -10.52 -8.36
CA ARG A 103 -2.48 -11.94 -8.29
C ARG A 103 -1.37 -12.85 -7.77
N GLN A 104 -0.12 -12.65 -8.21
CA GLN A 104 1.03 -13.40 -7.72
C GLN A 104 1.31 -13.14 -6.25
N MET A 105 1.13 -11.91 -5.76
CA MET A 105 1.29 -11.61 -4.33
C MET A 105 0.25 -12.35 -3.50
N ARG A 106 -1.03 -12.32 -3.90
CA ARG A 106 -2.08 -13.08 -3.20
C ARG A 106 -1.83 -14.58 -3.16
N VAL A 107 -1.49 -15.15 -4.32
CA VAL A 107 -1.19 -16.60 -4.42
C VAL A 107 0.11 -16.95 -3.72
N GLY A 108 1.12 -16.08 -3.79
CA GLY A 108 2.43 -16.26 -3.15
C GLY A 108 2.32 -16.19 -1.64
N GLU A 109 1.55 -15.26 -1.09
CA GLU A 109 1.24 -15.21 0.34
C GLU A 109 0.52 -16.47 0.80
N GLU A 110 -0.51 -16.90 0.09
CA GLU A 110 -1.21 -18.14 0.41
C GLU A 110 -0.30 -19.37 0.29
N ALA A 111 0.51 -19.45 -0.77
CA ALA A 111 1.41 -20.57 -1.03
C ALA A 111 2.61 -20.60 -0.08
N GLU A 112 3.17 -19.45 0.32
CA GLU A 112 4.22 -19.35 1.35
C GLU A 112 3.66 -19.67 2.74
N LYS A 113 2.46 -19.16 3.08
CA LYS A 113 1.73 -19.56 4.30
C LYS A 113 1.52 -21.07 4.36
N LEU A 114 1.25 -21.71 3.22
CA LEU A 114 1.09 -23.16 3.12
C LEU A 114 2.43 -23.93 3.13
N ALA A 115 3.45 -23.44 2.41
CA ALA A 115 4.72 -24.13 2.21
C ALA A 115 5.64 -24.07 3.43
N ALA A 116 5.61 -22.96 4.19
CA ALA A 116 6.44 -22.82 5.37
C ALA A 116 5.91 -23.61 6.58
N GLY A 117 4.69 -24.15 6.51
CA GLY A 117 4.00 -24.77 7.67
C GLY A 117 3.75 -23.80 8.83
N THR A 118 4.28 -22.58 8.74
CA THR A 118 4.12 -21.46 9.65
C THR A 118 3.07 -20.53 9.06
N ARG A 119 1.82 -20.90 9.23
CA ARG A 119 0.81 -19.89 9.51
C ARG A 119 1.25 -19.22 10.81
N HIS A 120 2.02 -18.14 10.72
CA HIS A 120 2.13 -17.19 11.82
C HIS A 120 0.82 -16.43 11.86
N ASP A 121 -0.24 -17.17 12.22
CA ASP A 121 -1.55 -16.62 12.48
C ASP A 121 -1.40 -15.69 13.67
N VAL A 122 -2.05 -14.53 13.60
CA VAL A 122 -2.22 -13.64 14.75
C VAL A 122 -3.14 -14.37 15.72
N ALA A 123 -2.55 -15.22 16.57
CA ALA A 123 -3.27 -16.05 17.51
C ALA A 123 -3.45 -15.32 18.85
N PRO A 124 -4.60 -15.48 19.52
CA PRO A 124 -4.77 -14.94 20.85
C PRO A 124 -3.92 -15.75 21.84
N LEU A 125 -3.28 -15.07 22.79
CA LEU A 125 -2.58 -15.69 23.91
C LEU A 125 -3.51 -16.08 25.07
N GLY A 126 -4.77 -15.67 25.02
CA GLY A 126 -5.79 -15.93 26.04
C GLY A 126 -7.20 -16.08 25.46
N GLU A 127 -8.19 -16.21 26.35
CA GLU A 127 -9.59 -16.26 25.95
C GLU A 127 -10.08 -14.88 25.50
N ILE A 128 -10.89 -14.85 24.44
CA ILE A 128 -11.46 -13.62 23.89
C ILE A 128 -12.88 -13.46 24.40
N ASN A 129 -13.18 -12.34 25.04
CA ASN A 129 -14.54 -12.00 25.41
C ASN A 129 -15.22 -11.19 24.30
N VAL A 130 -15.79 -11.89 23.31
CA VAL A 130 -16.43 -11.26 22.15
C VAL A 130 -17.58 -10.34 22.54
N GLU A 131 -18.33 -10.68 23.59
CA GLU A 131 -19.44 -9.85 24.07
C GLU A 131 -18.94 -8.51 24.61
N SER A 132 -17.86 -8.52 25.40
CA SER A 132 -17.19 -7.32 25.91
C SER A 132 -16.65 -6.44 24.77
N ILE A 133 -16.05 -7.05 23.74
CA ILE A 133 -15.58 -6.33 22.54
C ILE A 133 -16.73 -5.64 21.81
N VAL A 134 -17.82 -6.37 21.55
CA VAL A 134 -19.01 -5.82 20.88
C VAL A 134 -19.61 -4.68 21.70
N GLN A 135 -19.69 -4.84 23.01
CA GLN A 135 -20.18 -3.80 23.90
C GLN A 135 -19.27 -2.55 23.86
N ALA A 136 -17.96 -2.73 23.96
CA ALA A 136 -17.00 -1.63 23.92
C ALA A 136 -17.12 -0.80 22.63
N VAL A 137 -17.26 -1.45 21.48
CA VAL A 137 -17.50 -0.77 20.19
C VAL A 137 -18.85 -0.06 20.19
N GLY A 138 -19.89 -0.68 20.74
CA GLY A 138 -21.23 -0.07 20.84
C GLY A 138 -21.26 1.17 21.74
N ASP A 139 -20.42 1.20 22.78
CA ASP A 139 -20.30 2.29 23.74
C ASP A 139 -19.25 3.35 23.33
N ASP A 140 -18.61 3.21 22.16
CA ASP A 140 -17.49 4.04 21.69
C ASP A 140 -16.30 4.08 22.69
N ASP A 141 -16.10 2.97 23.41
CA ASP A 141 -15.06 2.80 24.43
C ASP A 141 -13.84 2.06 23.86
N TYR A 142 -12.98 2.83 23.19
CA TYR A 142 -11.73 2.31 22.63
C TYR A 142 -10.83 1.67 23.70
N GLN A 143 -10.81 2.19 24.94
CA GLN A 143 -9.94 1.66 25.99
C GLN A 143 -10.37 0.25 26.40
N GLN A 144 -11.67 0.03 26.58
CA GLN A 144 -12.20 -1.30 26.88
C GLN A 144 -11.95 -2.25 25.71
N PHE A 145 -12.19 -1.81 24.47
CA PHE A 145 -11.86 -2.61 23.29
C PHE A 145 -10.38 -3.02 23.28
N ARG A 146 -9.47 -2.06 23.48
CA ARG A 146 -8.03 -2.27 23.46
C ARG A 146 -7.54 -3.24 24.54
N ARG A 147 -8.14 -3.21 25.73
CA ARG A 147 -7.88 -4.19 26.80
C ARG A 147 -8.28 -5.61 26.40
N GLU A 148 -9.44 -5.78 25.78
CA GLU A 148 -9.91 -7.09 25.33
C GLU A 148 -9.08 -7.63 24.16
N MET A 149 -8.54 -6.74 23.33
CA MET A 149 -7.70 -7.08 22.18
C MET A 149 -6.23 -7.34 22.53
N ASP A 150 -5.81 -7.03 23.76
CA ASP A 150 -4.43 -7.20 24.26
C ASP A 150 -3.89 -8.63 24.10
N VAL A 151 -4.79 -9.62 24.15
CA VAL A 151 -4.45 -11.03 23.92
C VAL A 151 -3.81 -11.29 22.55
N PHE A 152 -3.98 -10.39 21.57
CA PHE A 152 -3.38 -10.48 20.24
C PHE A 152 -2.07 -9.68 20.08
N GLU A 153 -1.74 -8.77 21.01
CA GLU A 153 -0.67 -7.78 20.81
C GLU A 153 0.66 -8.44 20.45
N SER A 154 1.09 -9.45 21.21
CA SER A 154 2.40 -10.09 21.00
C SER A 154 2.50 -10.81 19.65
N SER A 155 1.44 -11.51 19.23
CA SER A 155 1.45 -12.23 17.95
C SER A 155 1.33 -11.26 16.77
N LEU A 156 0.55 -10.20 16.93
CA LEU A 156 0.41 -9.12 15.95
C LEU A 156 1.71 -8.33 15.79
N ALA A 157 2.36 -7.93 16.88
CA ALA A 157 3.66 -7.25 16.87
C ALA A 157 4.71 -8.08 16.13
N SER A 158 4.81 -9.38 16.44
CA SER A 158 5.71 -10.28 15.73
C SER A 158 5.40 -10.32 14.23
N ARG A 159 4.12 -10.38 13.85
CA ARG A 159 3.71 -10.40 12.44
C ARG A 159 4.10 -9.11 11.71
N ILE A 160 3.89 -7.96 12.35
CA ILE A 160 4.25 -6.63 11.83
C ILE A 160 5.77 -6.51 11.67
N SER A 161 6.57 -6.96 12.64
CA SER A 161 8.04 -6.97 12.51
C SER A 161 8.50 -7.68 11.23
N HIS A 162 8.00 -8.90 10.98
CA HIS A 162 8.33 -9.64 9.76
C HIS A 162 7.84 -8.94 8.49
N TRP A 163 6.71 -8.25 8.57
CA TRP A 163 6.19 -7.47 7.46
C TRP A 163 7.12 -6.30 7.12
N ILE A 164 7.59 -5.55 8.12
CA ILE A 164 8.54 -4.43 7.93
C ILE A 164 9.87 -4.93 7.35
N GLU A 165 10.38 -6.06 7.82
CA GLU A 165 11.61 -6.68 7.29
C GLU A 165 11.51 -7.02 5.80
N ARG A 166 10.31 -7.33 5.32
CA ARG A 166 10.04 -7.61 3.90
C ARG A 166 10.05 -6.34 3.03
N TYR A 167 9.81 -5.17 3.62
CA TYR A 167 9.68 -3.89 2.92
C TYR A 167 10.57 -2.80 3.56
N PRO A 168 11.91 -2.97 3.55
CA PRO A 168 12.83 -2.04 4.19
C PRO A 168 12.74 -0.60 3.63
N GLU A 169 12.27 -0.43 2.39
CA GLU A 169 12.03 0.87 1.78
C GLU A 169 11.01 1.73 2.54
N ILE A 170 10.06 1.11 3.25
CA ILE A 170 9.02 1.81 4.02
C ILE A 170 9.66 2.52 5.21
N GLY A 171 10.57 1.85 5.92
CA GLY A 171 11.30 2.44 7.05
C GLY A 171 12.16 3.65 6.64
N SER A 172 12.56 3.74 5.37
CA SER A 172 13.34 4.89 4.86
C SER A 172 12.50 6.12 4.50
N ARG A 173 11.17 5.98 4.36
CA ARG A 173 10.26 7.05 3.94
C ARG A 173 9.60 7.79 5.09
N LEU A 174 9.58 7.19 6.27
CA LEU A 174 8.95 7.79 7.44
C LEU A 174 9.93 8.79 8.06
N GLU A 175 9.52 10.05 8.19
CA GLU A 175 10.34 11.11 8.84
C GLU A 175 10.60 10.79 10.32
N HIS A 176 9.66 10.05 10.93
CA HIS A 176 9.77 9.51 12.27
C HIS A 176 9.93 7.98 12.23
N PRO A 177 10.87 7.40 13.00
CA PRO A 177 11.00 5.96 13.09
C PRO A 177 9.82 5.40 13.88
N PHE A 178 8.74 5.03 13.19
CA PHE A 178 7.63 4.31 13.80
C PHE A 178 8.14 3.01 14.43
N GLN A 179 7.71 2.77 15.66
CA GLN A 179 7.95 1.52 16.33
C GLN A 179 6.90 0.50 15.89
N VAL A 180 7.23 -0.79 16.01
CA VAL A 180 6.26 -1.87 15.80
C VAL A 180 5.01 -1.67 16.65
N SER A 181 5.17 -1.16 17.88
CA SER A 181 4.08 -0.82 18.79
C SER A 181 3.19 0.33 18.32
N ASP A 182 3.67 1.22 17.44
CA ASP A 182 2.83 2.26 16.84
C ASP A 182 1.93 1.65 15.76
N ILE A 183 2.48 0.77 14.92
CA ILE A 183 1.70 0.08 13.88
C ILE A 183 0.70 -0.91 14.52
N VAL A 184 1.06 -1.57 15.62
CA VAL A 184 0.10 -2.40 16.38
C VAL A 184 -1.09 -1.57 16.84
N GLU A 185 -0.82 -0.39 17.41
CA GLU A 185 -1.87 0.49 17.90
C GLU A 185 -2.76 0.99 16.74
N GLU A 186 -2.16 1.34 15.61
CA GLU A 186 -2.89 1.71 14.39
C GLU A 186 -3.80 0.57 13.89
N VAL A 187 -3.32 -0.67 13.94
CA VAL A 187 -4.14 -1.85 13.60
C VAL A 187 -5.33 -1.98 14.53
N PHE A 188 -5.17 -1.70 15.82
CA PHE A 188 -6.28 -1.75 16.77
C PHE A 188 -7.25 -0.59 16.59
N LEU A 189 -6.78 0.62 16.29
CA LEU A 189 -7.63 1.76 15.93
C LEU A 189 -8.47 1.47 14.69
N ASN A 190 -7.84 0.97 13.62
CA ASN A 190 -8.55 0.56 12.40
C ASN A 190 -9.52 -0.61 12.65
N ALA A 191 -9.16 -1.55 13.54
CA ALA A 191 -10.05 -2.61 13.94
C ALA A 191 -11.28 -2.06 14.70
N PHE A 192 -11.09 -1.09 15.58
CA PHE A 192 -12.18 -0.46 16.32
C PHE A 192 -13.16 0.25 15.37
N ASP A 193 -12.65 1.11 14.48
CA ASP A 193 -13.46 1.87 13.53
C ASP A 193 -14.26 0.97 12.58
N CYS A 194 -13.62 -0.09 12.07
CA CYS A 194 -14.20 -0.98 11.07
C CYS A 194 -14.85 -2.23 11.68
N PHE A 195 -15.02 -2.30 13.00
CA PHE A 195 -15.49 -3.52 13.66
C PHE A 195 -16.87 -3.96 13.17
N ALA A 196 -17.76 -3.01 12.88
CA ALA A 196 -19.10 -3.27 12.37
C ALA A 196 -19.10 -3.89 10.95
N GLU A 197 -18.04 -3.68 10.17
CA GLU A 197 -17.90 -4.21 8.80
C GLU A 197 -17.27 -5.61 8.78
N ARG A 198 -16.81 -6.10 9.93
CA ARG A 198 -16.16 -7.40 10.06
C ARG A 198 -17.11 -8.54 9.71
N SER A 199 -16.67 -9.42 8.81
CA SER A 199 -17.37 -10.69 8.58
C SER A 199 -17.26 -11.60 9.82
N HIS A 200 -18.39 -12.11 10.29
CA HIS A 200 -18.48 -13.00 11.45
C HIS A 200 -17.87 -14.39 11.18
N ASP A 201 -17.74 -14.76 9.89
CA ASP A 201 -17.17 -16.04 9.47
C ASP A 201 -15.62 -16.04 9.51
N ILE A 202 -15.00 -14.89 9.71
CA ILE A 202 -13.54 -14.74 9.76
C ILE A 202 -13.07 -14.71 11.23
N PRO A 203 -12.13 -15.59 11.63
CA PRO A 203 -11.53 -15.53 12.96
C PRO A 203 -10.91 -14.14 13.25
N PRO A 204 -11.06 -13.58 14.46
CA PRO A 204 -10.57 -12.24 14.77
C PRO A 204 -9.08 -12.03 14.44
N GLY A 205 -8.23 -13.02 14.74
CA GLY A 205 -6.82 -12.99 14.39
C GLY A 205 -6.54 -12.85 12.88
N GLN A 206 -7.26 -13.61 12.06
CA GLN A 206 -7.12 -13.52 10.60
C GLN A 206 -7.61 -12.16 10.07
N TRP A 207 -8.65 -11.61 10.68
CA TRP A 207 -9.13 -10.28 10.36
C TRP A 207 -8.13 -9.20 10.75
N LEU A 208 -7.55 -9.24 11.95
CA LEU A 208 -6.46 -8.33 12.35
C LEU A 208 -5.27 -8.40 11.40
N GLU A 209 -4.86 -9.59 10.96
CA GLU A 209 -3.79 -9.72 9.97
C GLU A 209 -4.12 -8.96 8.68
N SER A 210 -5.39 -8.98 8.24
CA SER A 210 -5.82 -8.26 7.03
C SER A 210 -5.83 -6.74 7.19
N LEU A 211 -5.77 -6.22 8.41
CA LEU A 211 -5.71 -4.79 8.72
C LEU A 211 -4.29 -4.25 8.80
N ILE A 212 -3.25 -5.10 8.81
CA ILE A 212 -1.84 -4.66 8.87
C ILE A 212 -1.48 -3.75 7.69
N ASP A 213 -1.76 -4.19 6.46
CA ASP A 213 -1.41 -3.41 5.27
C ASP A 213 -2.16 -2.08 5.19
N PRO A 214 -3.50 -2.01 5.35
CA PRO A 214 -4.22 -0.74 5.45
C PRO A 214 -3.69 0.22 6.52
N SER A 215 -3.32 -0.31 7.69
CA SER A 215 -2.78 0.49 8.80
C SER A 215 -1.42 1.10 8.46
N VAL A 216 -0.55 0.33 7.80
CA VAL A 216 0.73 0.88 7.33
C VAL A 216 0.51 1.90 6.20
N GLN A 217 -0.47 1.70 5.32
CA GLN A 217 -0.81 2.70 4.30
C GLN A 217 -1.26 4.02 4.93
N ALA A 218 -2.14 3.98 5.93
CA ALA A 218 -2.61 5.17 6.64
C ALA A 218 -1.43 5.98 7.20
N LEU A 219 -0.50 5.31 7.90
CA LEU A 219 0.71 5.92 8.45
C LEU A 219 1.64 6.52 7.39
N LEU A 220 1.68 5.95 6.19
CA LEU A 220 2.50 6.47 5.09
C LEU A 220 1.85 7.66 4.38
N GLN A 221 0.52 7.72 4.35
CA GLN A 221 -0.24 8.78 3.68
C GLN A 221 -0.33 10.04 4.56
N SER A 222 -0.55 9.85 5.86
CA SER A 222 -0.76 10.94 6.82
C SER A 222 0.03 10.70 8.12
N PRO A 223 1.38 10.67 8.07
CA PRO A 223 2.20 10.26 9.22
C PRO A 223 1.97 11.09 10.48
N ASP A 224 1.80 12.42 10.35
CA ASP A 224 1.59 13.30 11.49
C ASP A 224 0.22 13.09 12.16
N GLU A 225 -0.84 13.01 11.35
CA GLU A 225 -2.22 12.82 11.83
C GLU A 225 -2.39 11.47 12.53
N GLU A 226 -1.94 10.38 11.90
CA GLU A 226 -2.05 9.05 12.50
C GLU A 226 -1.13 8.92 13.72
N TYR A 227 0.06 9.54 13.71
CA TYR A 227 0.92 9.54 14.89
C TYR A 227 0.29 10.28 16.07
N GLU A 228 -0.30 11.46 15.85
CA GLU A 228 -1.03 12.19 16.90
C GLU A 228 -2.18 11.36 17.45
N ARG A 229 -2.94 10.68 16.58
CA ARG A 229 -4.03 9.78 16.96
C ARG A 229 -3.54 8.62 17.84
N ILE A 230 -2.46 7.96 17.44
CA ILE A 230 -1.82 6.89 18.22
C ILE A 230 -1.34 7.39 19.59
N GLN A 231 -0.67 8.55 19.63
CA GLN A 231 -0.19 9.11 20.89
C GLN A 231 -1.35 9.46 21.83
N PHE A 232 -2.43 10.03 21.30
CA PHE A 232 -3.63 10.33 22.08
C PHE A 232 -4.26 9.06 22.67
N ALA A 233 -4.40 8.01 21.86
CA ALA A 233 -4.91 6.71 22.31
C ALA A 233 -4.04 6.11 23.43
N LYS A 234 -2.72 6.12 23.27
CA LYS A 234 -1.76 5.64 24.26
C LYS A 234 -1.81 6.43 25.57
N MET A 235 -1.89 7.75 25.49
CA MET A 235 -2.00 8.61 26.68
C MET A 235 -3.27 8.31 27.47
N ALA A 236 -4.40 8.13 26.79
CA ALA A 236 -5.67 7.81 27.44
C ALA A 236 -5.61 6.50 28.23
N MET A 237 -4.79 5.52 27.81
CA MET A 237 -4.61 4.25 28.50
C MET A 237 -3.73 4.31 29.76
N MET A 238 -3.01 5.41 29.99
CA MET A 238 -2.12 5.54 31.15
C MET A 238 -2.82 6.08 32.40
N ASP A 239 -4.05 6.61 32.26
CA ASP A 239 -4.88 7.17 33.33
C ASP A 239 -5.83 6.13 33.94
#